data_AF-A0A939Z0H8-F1
#
_entry.id   AF-A0A939Z0H8-F1
#
_cell.length_a   1.000
_cell.length_b   1.000
_cell.length_c   1.000
_cell.angle_alpha   90.00
_cell.angle_beta   90.00
_cell.angle_gamma   90.00
#
_symmetry.space_group_name_H-M   'P 1'
#
loop_
_entity.id
_entity.type
_entity.pdbx_description
1 polymer ?
#
loop_
_entity_poly.entity_id
_entity_poly.type
_entity_poly.pdbx_seq_one_letter_code
_entity_poly.pdbx_strand_id
1 'polypeptide(L)'
;GKRTVQVEGAVVERATGRPADPARVRAQLAKTGGVPYELIDIALSVDEDAFLSASALNELRRSALEALGRARVEDARGCEARLRALPDAGEPDACKPRVTRLRVQAPDAARLKLALQCGADEAVFAPEDISPEALDAFADAADFPFALALPETLCGEALDALNAWAKQNAGRITATLCSNPAHLAMSWPGERQADAGLNLASRRALAAIADGASLYTPSVELNAGEIRQMGEGGKRELIVYGRMRLMSLRHCPIRAQLGGRHDACARCDGVPPEKRLNAHRLTDRTGASFPLRRQKSAGGCVVKVMNSVPMLLLRHMGRLPAAASWRLVLTDEDEARAADVVRLHRMALDGEPFRDSDAWRRLENEPSTTGHYFRGVE
;
A
#
# COMPACT_ATOMS: atom_id res chain seq x y z
N GLY A 1 -0.45 8.36 32.85
CA GLY A 1 -0.79 8.62 34.27
C GLY A 1 -1.02 10.11 34.51
N LYS A 2 -1.57 10.48 35.68
CA LYS A 2 -1.67 11.87 36.15
C LYS A 2 -0.28 12.35 36.60
N ARG A 3 0.15 13.54 36.18
CA ARG A 3 1.47 14.11 36.52
C ARG A 3 1.29 15.52 37.06
N THR A 4 2.13 15.88 38.01
CA THR A 4 2.17 17.19 38.65
C THR A 4 3.60 17.68 38.57
N VAL A 5 3.79 18.95 38.19
CA VAL A 5 5.09 19.60 38.14
C VAL A 5 4.98 20.97 38.79
N GLN A 6 6.08 21.44 39.35
CA GLN A 6 6.20 22.77 39.93
C GLN A 6 7.39 23.47 39.28
N VAL A 7 7.21 24.74 38.95
CA VAL A 7 8.26 25.59 38.40
C VAL A 7 8.20 26.96 39.08
N GLU A 8 9.36 27.58 39.20
CA GLU A 8 9.50 28.93 39.75
C GLU A 8 9.94 29.87 38.62
N GLY A 9 9.46 31.12 38.69
CA GLY A 9 9.73 32.14 37.68
C GLY A 9 10.48 33.33 38.27
N ALA A 10 10.46 34.44 37.54
CA ALA A 10 11.04 35.69 38.01
C ALA A 10 10.40 36.17 39.32
N VAL A 11 11.18 36.90 40.13
CA VAL A 11 10.73 37.52 41.38
C VAL A 11 9.63 38.54 41.07
N VAL A 12 8.58 38.53 41.87
CA VAL A 12 7.46 39.48 41.77
C VAL A 12 7.92 40.85 42.27
N GLU A 13 7.64 41.89 41.50
CA GLU A 13 7.96 43.27 41.85
C GLU A 13 6.73 44.00 42.40
N ARG A 14 6.96 45.07 43.16
CA ARG A 14 5.88 45.96 43.61
C ARG A 14 5.45 46.88 42.46
N ALA A 15 4.16 46.92 42.17
CA ALA A 15 3.60 47.76 41.13
C ALA A 15 3.76 49.25 41.48
N THR A 16 4.43 50.02 40.62
CA THR A 16 4.59 51.48 40.75
C THR A 16 3.50 52.28 40.03
N GLY A 17 2.55 51.62 39.36
CA GLY A 17 1.42 52.30 38.70
C GLY A 17 0.35 51.43 38.04
N ARG A 18 0.65 50.17 37.70
CA ARG A 18 -0.35 49.19 37.22
C ARG A 18 -0.13 47.82 37.87
N PRO A 19 -0.93 47.44 38.89
CA PRO A 19 -0.88 46.11 39.46
C PRO A 19 -1.26 45.03 38.43
N ALA A 20 -0.87 43.80 38.70
CA ALA A 20 -1.18 42.66 37.84
C ALA A 20 -2.70 42.42 37.82
N ASP A 21 -3.32 42.67 36.67
CA ASP A 21 -4.72 42.29 36.42
C ASP A 21 -4.84 40.75 36.35
N PRO A 22 -5.57 40.10 37.29
CA PRO A 22 -5.71 38.64 37.31
C PRO A 22 -6.32 38.08 36.02
N ALA A 23 -7.21 38.82 35.35
CA ALA A 23 -7.79 38.39 34.08
C ALA A 23 -6.72 38.35 32.97
N ARG A 24 -5.81 39.32 32.96
CA ARG A 24 -4.69 39.38 32.03
C ARG A 24 -3.66 38.30 32.30
N VAL A 25 -3.35 38.01 33.56
CA VAL A 25 -2.45 36.90 33.95
C VAL A 25 -3.02 35.57 33.45
N ARG A 26 -4.30 35.31 33.71
CA ARG A 26 -5.01 34.11 33.22
C ARG A 26 -4.93 33.98 31.70
N ALA A 27 -5.24 35.04 30.96
CA ALA A 27 -5.21 35.03 29.50
C ALA A 27 -3.81 34.75 28.92
N GLN A 28 -2.75 35.19 29.63
CA GLN A 28 -1.38 34.96 29.18
C GLN A 28 -0.93 33.51 29.44
N LEU A 29 -1.31 32.94 30.59
CA LEU A 29 -1.02 31.54 30.95
C LEU A 29 -1.83 30.53 30.11
N ALA A 30 -3.06 30.88 29.74
CA ALA A 30 -3.97 30.02 28.96
C ALA A 30 -3.48 29.69 27.53
N LYS A 31 -2.52 30.45 27.00
CA LYS A 31 -2.02 30.28 25.62
C LYS A 31 -1.08 29.07 25.53
N THR A 32 -1.55 27.93 25.06
CA THR A 32 -0.76 26.68 24.88
C THR A 32 -0.31 26.42 23.44
N GLY A 33 -0.38 27.41 22.55
CA GLY A 33 0.02 27.26 21.14
C GLY A 33 1.44 26.69 20.99
N GLY A 34 1.56 25.62 20.20
CA GLY A 34 2.85 24.96 19.91
C GLY A 34 3.20 23.77 20.81
N VAL A 35 2.37 23.41 21.79
CA VAL A 35 2.53 22.21 22.61
C VAL A 35 1.23 21.39 22.66
N PRO A 36 1.30 20.04 22.82
CA PRO A 36 0.12 19.18 22.78
C PRO A 36 -0.63 19.16 24.12
N TYR A 37 -0.94 20.34 24.67
CA TYR A 37 -1.65 20.51 25.94
C TYR A 37 -2.83 21.47 25.81
N GLU A 38 -3.92 21.11 26.49
CA GLU A 38 -5.09 21.96 26.70
C GLU A 38 -5.23 22.24 28.20
N LEU A 39 -5.42 23.52 28.56
CA LEU A 39 -5.62 23.94 29.95
C LEU A 39 -7.12 23.91 30.28
N ILE A 40 -7.51 23.06 31.22
CA ILE A 40 -8.91 22.88 31.63
C ILE A 40 -9.27 23.86 32.76
N ASP A 41 -8.36 24.07 33.72
CA ASP A 41 -8.58 24.94 34.87
C ASP A 41 -7.29 25.72 35.23
N ILE A 42 -7.46 26.93 35.76
CA ILE A 42 -6.37 27.79 36.23
C ILE A 42 -6.82 28.43 37.56
N ALA A 43 -6.16 28.06 38.65
CA ALA A 43 -6.27 28.74 39.93
C ALA A 43 -5.14 29.76 40.06
N LEU A 44 -5.47 31.00 40.44
CA LEU A 44 -4.50 32.09 40.63
C LEU A 44 -4.60 32.62 42.04
N SER A 45 -3.45 32.85 42.65
CA SER A 45 -3.28 33.58 43.91
C SER A 45 -2.22 34.65 43.64
N VAL A 46 -2.62 35.92 43.71
CA VAL A 46 -1.81 37.08 43.33
C VAL A 46 -2.08 38.19 44.34
N ASP A 47 -1.03 38.83 44.86
CA ASP A 47 -1.14 39.96 45.79
C ASP A 47 -1.59 41.24 45.07
N GLU A 48 -2.28 42.13 45.78
CA GLU A 48 -2.87 43.36 45.20
C GLU A 48 -1.83 44.30 44.55
N ASP A 49 -0.61 44.32 45.08
CA ASP A 49 0.50 45.16 44.60
C ASP A 49 1.49 44.41 43.68
N ALA A 50 1.20 43.16 43.29
CA ALA A 50 2.13 42.34 42.50
C ALA A 50 2.24 42.84 41.05
N PHE A 51 3.47 42.87 40.52
CA PHE A 51 3.75 43.12 39.11
C PHE A 51 4.66 42.03 38.52
N LEU A 52 4.26 41.50 37.37
CA LEU A 52 5.05 40.61 36.54
C LEU A 52 4.92 41.01 35.06
N SER A 53 6.04 41.00 34.35
CA SER A 53 6.03 41.26 32.91
C SER A 53 5.34 40.13 32.14
N ALA A 54 4.76 40.46 30.98
CA ALA A 54 4.18 39.47 30.09
C ALA A 54 5.22 38.43 29.60
N SER A 55 6.50 38.80 29.56
CA SER A 55 7.60 37.89 29.23
C SER A 55 7.82 36.86 30.34
N ALA A 56 7.85 37.30 31.60
CA ALA A 56 8.02 36.42 32.76
C ALA A 56 6.89 35.38 32.86
N LEU A 57 5.64 35.79 32.63
CA LEU A 57 4.50 34.86 32.60
C LEU A 57 4.58 33.86 31.44
N ASN A 58 5.02 34.32 30.27
CA ASN A 58 5.19 33.46 29.10
C ASN A 58 6.30 32.41 29.30
N GLU A 59 7.38 32.80 29.98
CA GLU A 59 8.50 31.94 30.34
C GLU A 59 8.09 30.92 31.39
N LEU A 60 7.46 31.36 32.49
CA LEU A 60 6.93 30.48 33.54
C LEU A 60 6.01 29.40 32.97
N ARG A 61 5.07 29.79 32.08
CA ARG A 61 4.20 28.86 31.37
C ARG A 61 5.00 27.86 30.53
N ARG A 62 5.97 28.32 29.74
CA ARG A 62 6.79 27.43 28.88
C ARG A 62 7.56 26.44 29.73
N SER A 63 8.23 26.89 30.78
CA SER A 63 8.97 26.04 31.72
C SER A 63 8.06 25.00 32.37
N ALA A 64 6.84 25.37 32.77
CA ALA A 64 5.86 24.43 33.33
C ALA A 64 5.46 23.34 32.32
N LEU A 65 5.14 23.72 31.08
CA LEU A 65 4.72 22.80 30.03
C LEU A 65 5.87 21.88 29.57
N GLU A 66 7.09 22.39 29.52
CA GLU A 66 8.30 21.60 29.24
C GLU A 66 8.63 20.63 30.38
N ALA A 67 8.53 21.06 31.64
CA ALA A 67 8.70 20.19 32.80
C ALA A 67 7.65 19.07 32.81
N LEU A 68 6.38 19.39 32.49
CA LEU A 68 5.33 18.39 32.35
C LEU A 68 5.61 17.42 31.20
N GLY A 69 6.12 17.92 30.07
CA GLY A 69 6.60 17.10 28.96
C GLY A 69 7.68 16.11 29.39
N ARG A 70 8.70 16.58 30.10
CA ARG A 70 9.79 15.73 30.63
C ARG A 70 9.25 14.67 31.60
N ALA A 71 8.42 15.05 32.56
CA ALA A 71 7.83 14.12 33.51
C ALA A 71 6.95 13.04 32.86
N ARG A 72 6.32 13.34 31.71
CA ARG A 72 5.59 12.35 30.91
C ARG A 72 6.53 11.43 30.12
N VAL A 73 7.64 11.93 29.62
CA VAL A 73 8.62 11.14 28.85
C VAL A 73 9.41 10.19 29.75
N GLU A 74 9.86 10.64 30.92
CA GLU A 74 10.61 9.81 31.88
C GLU A 74 9.81 8.60 32.33
N ASP A 75 8.51 8.78 32.54
CA ASP A 75 7.58 7.71 32.90
C ASP A 75 7.20 6.81 31.72
N ALA A 76 7.16 7.36 30.50
CA ALA A 76 6.95 6.58 29.28
C ALA A 76 8.15 5.67 28.94
N ARG A 77 9.29 5.78 29.64
CA ARG A 77 10.40 4.81 29.55
C ARG A 77 10.07 3.46 30.21
N GLY A 78 8.86 3.26 30.71
CA GLY A 78 8.33 1.95 31.14
C GLY A 78 8.07 0.96 29.99
N CYS A 79 8.16 1.39 28.73
CA CYS A 79 8.35 0.43 27.64
C CYS A 79 9.80 -0.06 27.68
N GLU A 80 10.08 -1.08 28.51
CA GLU A 80 11.18 -1.98 28.16
C GLU A 80 10.98 -2.34 26.69
N ALA A 81 11.95 -2.01 25.85
CA ALA A 81 11.92 -2.41 24.45
C ALA A 81 11.95 -3.93 24.46
N ARG A 82 10.76 -4.55 24.45
CA ARG A 82 10.62 -5.98 24.41
C ARG A 82 11.03 -6.39 23.01
N LEU A 83 12.33 -6.62 22.84
CA LEU A 83 12.91 -7.15 21.63
C LEU A 83 12.20 -8.47 21.39
N ARG A 84 11.27 -8.49 20.43
CA ARG A 84 10.74 -9.74 19.93
C ARG A 84 11.92 -10.46 19.29
N ALA A 85 12.16 -11.69 19.72
CA ALA A 85 13.11 -12.55 19.02
C ALA A 85 12.72 -12.57 17.54
N LEU A 86 13.68 -12.27 16.67
CA LEU A 86 13.44 -12.42 15.24
C LEU A 86 13.14 -13.90 14.99
N PRO A 87 12.16 -14.22 14.14
CA PRO A 87 11.93 -15.60 13.75
C PRO A 87 13.21 -16.14 13.13
N ASP A 88 13.51 -17.41 13.42
CA ASP A 88 14.55 -18.11 12.69
C ASP A 88 14.19 -18.05 11.19
N ALA A 89 15.20 -17.84 10.35
CA ALA A 89 15.00 -17.75 8.91
C ALA A 89 14.50 -19.08 8.31
N GLY A 90 14.51 -20.16 9.10
CA GLY A 90 14.30 -21.52 8.65
C GLY A 90 15.37 -21.95 7.66
N GLU A 91 15.20 -23.12 7.07
CA GLU A 91 15.95 -23.49 5.87
C GLU A 91 15.25 -22.94 4.62
N PRO A 92 15.98 -22.66 3.53
CA PRO A 92 15.35 -22.30 2.26
C PRO A 92 14.38 -23.39 1.82
N ASP A 93 13.29 -23.01 1.15
CA ASP A 93 12.41 -23.99 0.50
C ASP A 93 13.26 -24.86 -0.44
N ALA A 94 13.33 -26.17 -0.18
CA ALA A 94 14.10 -27.12 -0.99
C ALA A 94 13.31 -27.61 -2.21
N CYS A 95 12.02 -27.29 -2.30
CA CYS A 95 11.16 -27.76 -3.37
C CYS A 95 11.41 -26.97 -4.65
N LYS A 96 11.79 -27.67 -5.73
CA LYS A 96 11.77 -27.11 -7.08
C LYS A 96 10.35 -27.16 -7.65
N PRO A 97 9.93 -26.16 -8.44
CA PRO A 97 8.65 -26.21 -9.11
C PRO A 97 8.63 -27.39 -10.10
N ARG A 98 7.57 -28.20 -10.07
CA ARG A 98 7.37 -29.31 -11.03
C ARG A 98 6.83 -28.81 -12.36
N VAL A 99 5.88 -27.88 -12.29
CA VAL A 99 5.26 -27.19 -13.41
C VAL A 99 5.10 -25.74 -13.00
N THR A 100 5.42 -24.82 -13.89
CA THR A 100 5.18 -23.40 -13.69
C THR A 100 3.80 -23.06 -14.23
N ARG A 101 2.90 -22.58 -13.38
CA ARG A 101 1.56 -22.12 -13.78
C ARG A 101 1.59 -20.69 -14.31
N LEU A 102 0.71 -20.37 -15.25
CA LEU A 102 0.48 -19.02 -15.74
C LEU A 102 -0.76 -18.42 -15.09
N ARG A 103 -0.59 -17.39 -14.28
CA ARG A 103 -1.68 -16.66 -13.60
C ARG A 103 -1.83 -15.29 -14.24
N VAL A 104 -3.06 -14.84 -14.42
CA VAL A 104 -3.33 -13.52 -15.01
C VAL A 104 -4.16 -12.69 -14.06
N GLN A 105 -3.63 -11.51 -13.72
CA GLN A 105 -4.27 -10.54 -12.87
C GLN A 105 -4.89 -9.41 -13.70
N ALA A 106 -6.18 -9.14 -13.49
CA ALA A 106 -6.89 -8.05 -14.16
C ALA A 106 -8.06 -7.55 -13.30
N PRO A 107 -8.58 -6.32 -13.57
CA PRO A 107 -9.64 -5.72 -12.76
C PRO A 107 -11.05 -6.07 -13.21
N ASP A 108 -11.24 -6.85 -14.28
CA ASP A 108 -12.55 -7.16 -14.85
C ASP A 108 -12.64 -8.59 -15.38
N ALA A 109 -13.86 -9.12 -15.39
CA ALA A 109 -14.13 -10.50 -15.77
C ALA A 109 -13.85 -10.77 -17.26
N ALA A 110 -14.07 -9.80 -18.14
CA ALA A 110 -13.87 -9.98 -19.59
C ALA A 110 -12.40 -10.24 -19.92
N ARG A 111 -11.47 -9.44 -19.38
CA ARG A 111 -10.02 -9.65 -19.54
C ARG A 111 -9.56 -10.98 -18.94
N LEU A 112 -10.08 -11.36 -17.77
CA LEU A 112 -9.75 -12.63 -17.14
C LEU A 112 -10.26 -13.83 -17.96
N LYS A 113 -11.48 -13.74 -18.51
CA LYS A 113 -12.05 -14.77 -19.38
C LYS A 113 -11.23 -14.94 -20.66
N LEU A 114 -10.86 -13.84 -21.30
CA LEU A 114 -9.96 -13.84 -22.46
C LEU A 114 -8.63 -14.49 -22.11
N ALA A 115 -8.05 -14.16 -20.95
CA ALA A 115 -6.79 -14.73 -20.52
C ALA A 115 -6.86 -16.25 -20.35
N LEU A 116 -7.92 -16.76 -19.72
CA LEU A 116 -8.17 -18.21 -19.60
C LEU A 116 -8.28 -18.86 -20.99
N GLN A 117 -9.02 -18.26 -21.92
CA GLN A 117 -9.15 -18.75 -23.30
C GLN A 117 -7.81 -18.73 -24.06
N CYS A 118 -6.91 -17.81 -23.72
CA CYS A 118 -5.57 -17.70 -24.29
C CYS A 118 -4.54 -18.60 -23.60
N GLY A 119 -4.96 -19.42 -22.63
CA GLY A 119 -4.12 -20.40 -21.96
C GLY A 119 -3.62 -19.98 -20.58
N ALA A 120 -4.20 -19.02 -19.88
CA ALA A 120 -3.92 -18.84 -18.45
C ALA A 120 -4.47 -20.04 -17.63
N ASP A 121 -3.74 -20.49 -16.62
CA ASP A 121 -4.19 -21.55 -15.71
C ASP A 121 -5.13 -21.03 -14.62
N GLU A 122 -4.94 -19.78 -14.17
CA GLU A 122 -5.75 -19.19 -13.10
C GLU A 122 -5.97 -17.69 -13.33
N ALA A 123 -7.21 -17.26 -13.08
CA ALA A 123 -7.60 -15.86 -13.07
C ALA A 123 -7.39 -15.25 -11.67
N VAL A 124 -6.82 -14.04 -11.60
CA VAL A 124 -6.61 -13.28 -10.37
C VAL A 124 -7.37 -11.96 -10.47
N PHE A 125 -8.50 -11.86 -9.78
CA PHE A 125 -9.31 -10.65 -9.74
C PHE A 125 -8.69 -9.60 -8.82
N ALA A 126 -8.36 -8.43 -9.38
CA ALA A 126 -7.81 -7.29 -8.64
C ALA A 126 -8.74 -6.08 -8.76
N PRO A 127 -9.74 -5.93 -7.87
CA PRO A 127 -10.77 -4.91 -8.03
C PRO A 127 -10.20 -3.49 -7.94
N GLU A 128 -10.57 -2.64 -8.91
CA GLU A 128 -10.34 -1.20 -8.89
C GLU A 128 -11.51 -0.40 -8.30
N ASP A 129 -12.66 -1.03 -8.13
CA ASP A 129 -13.83 -0.43 -7.50
C ASP A 129 -14.36 -1.42 -6.46
N ILE A 130 -14.32 -1.02 -5.19
CA ILE A 130 -14.68 -1.84 -4.02
C ILE A 130 -16.13 -1.55 -3.59
N SER A 131 -16.92 -0.85 -4.42
CA SER A 131 -18.34 -0.71 -4.15
C SER A 131 -19.05 -2.06 -4.32
N PRO A 132 -20.07 -2.38 -3.51
CA PRO A 132 -20.81 -3.64 -3.62
C PRO A 132 -21.32 -3.88 -5.05
N GLU A 133 -21.83 -2.85 -5.71
CA GLU A 133 -22.39 -2.95 -7.07
C GLU A 133 -21.33 -3.36 -8.09
N ALA A 134 -20.10 -2.84 -7.97
CA ALA A 134 -19.02 -3.18 -8.88
C ALA A 134 -18.48 -4.59 -8.63
N LEU A 135 -18.40 -5.01 -7.37
CA LEU A 135 -17.99 -6.35 -6.98
C LEU A 135 -19.02 -7.40 -7.41
N ASP A 136 -20.32 -7.13 -7.23
CA ASP A 136 -21.41 -8.00 -7.67
C ASP A 136 -21.49 -8.07 -9.19
N ALA A 137 -21.33 -6.94 -9.90
CA ALA A 137 -21.24 -6.95 -11.37
C ALA A 137 -20.07 -7.82 -11.87
N PHE A 138 -18.93 -7.82 -11.17
CA PHE A 138 -17.85 -8.76 -11.47
C PHE A 138 -18.26 -10.21 -11.20
N ALA A 139 -18.85 -10.51 -10.03
CA ALA A 139 -19.28 -11.86 -9.68
C ALA A 139 -20.32 -12.42 -10.66
N ASP A 140 -21.26 -11.60 -11.12
CA ASP A 140 -22.28 -12.01 -12.09
C ASP A 140 -21.68 -12.32 -13.46
N ALA A 141 -20.65 -11.55 -13.87
CA ALA A 141 -19.95 -11.77 -15.13
C ALA A 141 -18.91 -12.90 -15.08
N ALA A 142 -18.37 -13.22 -13.91
CA ALA A 142 -17.35 -14.25 -13.70
C ALA A 142 -17.99 -15.64 -13.53
N ASP A 143 -18.07 -16.39 -14.63
CA ASP A 143 -18.53 -17.78 -14.69
C ASP A 143 -17.40 -18.82 -14.44
N PHE A 144 -16.28 -18.37 -13.88
CA PHE A 144 -15.09 -19.17 -13.63
C PHE A 144 -14.55 -18.96 -12.20
N PRO A 145 -13.82 -19.93 -11.63
CA PRO A 145 -13.13 -19.75 -10.35
C PRO A 145 -11.99 -18.74 -10.48
N PHE A 146 -11.74 -17.96 -9.43
CA PHE A 146 -10.71 -16.92 -9.42
C PHE A 146 -10.03 -16.78 -8.06
N ALA A 147 -8.78 -16.33 -8.07
CA ALA A 147 -8.14 -15.82 -6.86
C ALA A 147 -8.47 -14.33 -6.67
N LEU A 148 -8.62 -13.89 -5.43
CA LEU A 148 -8.86 -12.48 -5.07
C LEU A 148 -7.56 -11.80 -4.65
N ALA A 149 -7.12 -10.79 -5.39
CA ALA A 149 -6.02 -9.90 -5.02
C ALA A 149 -6.52 -8.73 -4.19
N LEU A 150 -6.11 -8.70 -2.91
CA LEU A 150 -6.56 -7.65 -1.99
C LEU A 150 -5.85 -6.32 -2.30
N PRO A 151 -6.60 -5.21 -2.39
CA PRO A 151 -5.99 -3.91 -2.53
C PRO A 151 -5.15 -3.54 -1.30
N GLU A 152 -3.93 -3.08 -1.51
CA GLU A 152 -2.96 -2.83 -0.42
C GLU A 152 -3.40 -1.79 0.62
N THR A 153 -4.24 -0.84 0.19
CA THR A 153 -4.69 0.28 1.02
C THR A 153 -6.20 0.40 0.92
N LEU A 154 -6.88 0.16 2.03
CA LEU A 154 -8.31 0.41 2.23
C LEU A 154 -8.53 1.03 3.62
N CYS A 155 -9.63 1.76 3.80
CA CYS A 155 -10.11 2.05 5.16
C CYS A 155 -10.75 0.79 5.77
N GLY A 156 -10.88 0.75 7.10
CA GLY A 156 -11.43 -0.40 7.83
C GLY A 156 -12.79 -0.83 7.30
N GLU A 157 -13.73 0.10 7.20
CA GLU A 157 -15.09 -0.17 6.70
C GLU A 157 -15.09 -0.79 5.29
N ALA A 158 -14.26 -0.29 4.37
CA ALA A 158 -14.17 -0.84 3.01
C ALA A 158 -13.50 -2.22 2.99
N LEU A 159 -12.53 -2.46 3.87
CA LEU A 159 -11.88 -3.77 4.02
C LEU A 159 -12.85 -4.81 4.60
N ASP A 160 -13.66 -4.43 5.59
CA ASP A 160 -14.70 -5.26 6.19
C ASP A 160 -15.80 -5.59 5.16
N ALA A 161 -16.23 -4.60 4.37
CA ALA A 161 -17.19 -4.82 3.30
C ALA A 161 -16.65 -5.77 2.21
N LEU A 162 -15.40 -5.59 1.77
CA LEU A 162 -14.74 -6.51 0.84
C LEU A 162 -14.63 -7.93 1.43
N ASN A 163 -14.31 -8.04 2.72
CA ASN A 163 -14.25 -9.33 3.41
C ASN A 163 -15.61 -10.04 3.49
N ALA A 164 -16.67 -9.28 3.78
CA ALA A 164 -18.03 -9.80 3.80
C ALA A 164 -18.47 -10.30 2.41
N TRP A 165 -18.22 -9.49 1.37
CA TRP A 165 -18.49 -9.88 -0.02
C TRP A 165 -17.70 -11.13 -0.43
N ALA A 166 -16.41 -11.19 -0.08
CA ALA A 166 -15.58 -12.35 -0.38
C ALA A 166 -16.14 -13.62 0.29
N LYS A 167 -16.55 -13.54 1.57
CA LYS A 167 -17.15 -14.68 2.28
C LYS A 167 -18.46 -15.16 1.64
N GLN A 168 -19.29 -14.26 1.13
CA GLN A 168 -20.51 -14.62 0.40
C GLN A 168 -20.20 -15.35 -0.93
N ASN A 169 -19.05 -15.05 -1.53
CA ASN A 169 -18.57 -15.65 -2.77
C ASN A 169 -17.53 -16.76 -2.57
N ALA A 170 -17.42 -17.31 -1.35
CA ALA A 170 -16.37 -18.26 -0.98
C ALA A 170 -16.29 -19.50 -1.89
N GLY A 171 -17.41 -19.94 -2.47
CA GLY A 171 -17.46 -21.08 -3.38
C GLY A 171 -16.74 -20.87 -4.73
N ARG A 172 -16.41 -19.63 -5.10
CA ARG A 172 -15.70 -19.30 -6.36
C ARG A 172 -14.26 -18.82 -6.14
N ILE A 173 -13.92 -18.43 -4.90
CA ILE A 173 -12.60 -17.88 -4.57
C ILE A 173 -11.62 -19.03 -4.26
N THR A 174 -10.68 -19.26 -5.16
CA THR A 174 -9.66 -20.32 -5.03
C THR A 174 -8.57 -19.95 -4.04
N ALA A 175 -8.18 -18.67 -4.04
CA ALA A 175 -7.15 -18.12 -3.18
C ALA A 175 -7.39 -16.65 -2.87
N THR A 176 -6.84 -16.17 -1.75
CA THR A 176 -6.82 -14.74 -1.41
C THR A 176 -5.39 -14.27 -1.22
N LEU A 177 -4.96 -13.32 -2.06
CA LEU A 177 -3.62 -12.74 -2.08
C LEU A 177 -3.56 -11.55 -1.10
N CYS A 178 -2.87 -11.76 0.01
CA CYS A 178 -2.69 -10.80 1.08
C CYS A 178 -1.47 -9.90 0.80
N SER A 179 -1.73 -8.63 0.55
CA SER A 179 -0.72 -7.61 0.23
C SER A 179 -0.41 -6.64 1.39
N ASN A 180 -1.06 -6.78 2.54
CA ASN A 180 -0.90 -5.94 3.73
C ASN A 180 -0.96 -6.81 4.99
N PRO A 181 -0.15 -6.55 6.04
CA PRO A 181 -0.22 -7.32 7.29
C PRO A 181 -1.61 -7.38 7.93
N ALA A 182 -2.43 -6.32 7.78
CA ALA A 182 -3.81 -6.32 8.28
C ALA A 182 -4.65 -7.43 7.63
N HIS A 183 -4.38 -7.78 6.36
CA HIS A 183 -5.08 -8.86 5.67
C HIS A 183 -4.78 -10.21 6.30
N LEU A 184 -3.56 -10.42 6.80
CA LEU A 184 -3.15 -11.65 7.48
C LEU A 184 -3.86 -11.86 8.82
N ALA A 185 -4.29 -10.77 9.47
CA ALA A 185 -5.06 -10.83 10.72
C ALA A 185 -6.54 -11.17 10.51
N MET A 186 -7.03 -11.19 9.26
CA MET A 186 -8.42 -11.46 8.92
C MET A 186 -8.60 -12.87 8.32
N SER A 187 -9.81 -13.40 8.41
CA SER A 187 -10.20 -14.65 7.75
C SER A 187 -10.75 -14.37 6.37
N TRP A 188 -10.15 -14.99 5.35
CA TRP A 188 -10.52 -14.86 3.94
C TRP A 188 -10.87 -16.23 3.35
N PRO A 189 -11.75 -16.29 2.33
CA PRO A 189 -12.01 -17.53 1.59
C PRO A 189 -10.82 -17.95 0.72
N GLY A 190 -10.80 -19.21 0.33
CA GLY A 190 -9.73 -19.80 -0.49
C GLY A 190 -8.42 -19.96 0.27
N GLU A 191 -7.41 -20.46 -0.45
CA GLU A 191 -6.05 -20.56 0.09
C GLU A 191 -5.45 -19.16 0.32
N ARG A 192 -4.87 -18.95 1.50
CA ARG A 192 -4.15 -17.72 1.79
C ARG A 192 -2.83 -17.71 1.03
N GLN A 193 -2.57 -16.63 0.31
CA GLN A 193 -1.31 -16.39 -0.40
C GLN A 193 -0.72 -15.05 0.03
N ALA A 194 0.59 -14.91 -0.05
CA ALA A 194 1.30 -13.69 0.32
C ALA A 194 1.72 -12.93 -0.94
N ASP A 195 1.31 -11.68 -1.07
CA ASP A 195 1.47 -10.92 -2.31
C ASP A 195 2.54 -9.82 -2.20
N ALA A 196 2.96 -9.28 -3.35
CA ALA A 196 4.09 -8.37 -3.50
C ALA A 196 4.04 -7.15 -2.57
N GLY A 197 2.84 -6.66 -2.22
CA GLY A 197 2.65 -5.53 -1.29
C GLY A 197 3.20 -5.76 0.12
N LEU A 198 3.38 -7.02 0.55
CA LEU A 198 4.02 -7.35 1.83
C LEU A 198 5.53 -7.09 1.84
N ASN A 199 6.14 -6.82 0.67
CA ASN A 199 7.56 -6.55 0.52
C ASN A 199 8.46 -7.64 1.13
N LEU A 200 8.15 -8.90 0.79
CA LEU A 200 8.91 -10.06 1.25
C LEU A 200 10.29 -10.06 0.59
N ALA A 201 11.29 -9.59 1.35
CA ALA A 201 12.66 -9.38 0.88
C ALA A 201 13.68 -10.36 1.48
N SER A 202 13.25 -11.27 2.37
CA SER A 202 14.15 -12.21 3.04
C SER A 202 13.44 -13.47 3.51
N ARG A 203 14.21 -14.52 3.80
CA ARG A 203 13.69 -15.76 4.40
C ARG A 203 13.06 -15.54 5.77
N ARG A 204 13.59 -14.62 6.59
CA ARG A 204 12.97 -14.27 7.88
C ARG A 204 11.61 -13.62 7.72
N ALA A 205 11.44 -12.77 6.70
CA ALA A 205 10.14 -12.18 6.37
C ALA A 205 9.15 -13.27 5.92
N LEU A 206 9.61 -14.27 5.14
CA LEU A 206 8.80 -15.43 4.79
C LEU A 206 8.41 -16.24 6.03
N ALA A 207 9.36 -16.55 6.93
CA ALA A 207 9.08 -17.28 8.16
C ALA A 207 8.05 -16.57 9.05
N ALA A 208 8.07 -15.22 9.08
CA ALA A 208 7.09 -14.42 9.82
C ALA A 208 5.65 -14.51 9.29
N ILE A 209 5.46 -14.95 8.03
CA ILE A 209 4.15 -15.15 7.41
C ILE A 209 3.83 -16.63 7.16
N ALA A 210 4.78 -17.53 7.48
CA ALA A 210 4.79 -18.92 7.05
C ALA A 210 3.76 -19.82 7.77
N ASP A 211 3.10 -19.32 8.81
CA ASP A 211 2.02 -20.03 9.50
C ASP A 211 0.76 -20.27 8.62
N GLY A 212 0.77 -19.92 7.31
CA GLY A 212 -0.35 -20.26 6.44
C GLY A 212 -0.36 -19.78 4.98
N ALA A 213 0.76 -19.40 4.35
CA ALA A 213 0.76 -19.03 2.93
C ALA A 213 1.19 -20.19 2.00
N SER A 214 0.31 -20.63 1.10
CA SER A 214 0.61 -21.72 0.14
C SER A 214 1.51 -21.27 -1.02
N LEU A 215 1.49 -19.97 -1.34
CA LEU A 215 2.27 -19.31 -2.38
C LEU A 215 2.69 -17.91 -1.91
N TYR A 216 3.87 -17.44 -2.31
CA TYR A 216 4.33 -16.08 -2.03
C TYR A 216 4.89 -15.39 -3.28
N THR A 217 4.65 -14.09 -3.40
CA THR A 217 5.28 -13.21 -4.39
C THR A 217 6.39 -12.39 -3.70
N PRO A 218 7.68 -12.55 -4.09
CA PRO A 218 8.77 -11.74 -3.56
C PRO A 218 8.55 -10.24 -3.81
N SER A 219 9.26 -9.39 -3.07
CA SER A 219 9.32 -7.97 -3.41
C SER A 219 9.86 -7.77 -4.82
N VAL A 220 9.22 -6.85 -5.56
CA VAL A 220 9.60 -6.50 -6.94
C VAL A 220 10.88 -5.68 -7.04
N GLU A 221 11.41 -5.24 -5.89
CA GLU A 221 12.66 -4.50 -5.76
C GLU A 221 13.90 -5.42 -5.71
N LEU A 222 13.69 -6.73 -5.57
CA LEU A 222 14.78 -7.71 -5.51
C LEU A 222 15.35 -8.03 -6.89
N ASN A 223 16.65 -8.32 -6.92
CA ASN A 223 17.29 -8.91 -8.09
C ASN A 223 17.14 -10.44 -8.12
N ALA A 224 17.46 -11.06 -9.26
CA ALA A 224 17.32 -12.51 -9.44
C ALA A 224 18.22 -13.33 -8.49
N GLY A 225 19.37 -12.80 -8.08
CA GLY A 225 20.25 -13.44 -7.11
C GLY A 225 19.63 -13.48 -5.72
N GLU A 226 19.11 -12.35 -5.25
CA GLU A 226 18.40 -12.22 -3.96
C GLU A 226 17.17 -13.12 -3.92
N ILE A 227 16.39 -13.19 -5.00
CA ILE A 227 15.23 -14.08 -5.11
C ILE A 227 15.65 -15.55 -4.96
N ARG A 228 16.75 -15.98 -5.60
CA ARG A 228 17.26 -17.37 -5.45
C ARG A 228 17.64 -17.70 -4.02
N GLN A 229 18.17 -16.75 -3.26
CA GLN A 229 18.52 -16.95 -1.84
C GLN A 229 17.29 -17.20 -0.94
N MET A 230 16.08 -16.96 -1.43
CA MET A 230 14.83 -17.24 -0.71
C MET A 230 14.39 -18.71 -0.81
N GLY A 231 14.98 -19.51 -1.71
CA GLY A 231 14.69 -20.94 -1.89
C GLY A 231 14.63 -21.39 -3.35
N GLU A 232 14.32 -22.66 -3.55
CA GLU A 232 14.29 -23.35 -4.85
C GLU A 232 13.02 -23.04 -5.69
N GLY A 233 12.05 -22.33 -5.11
CA GLY A 233 10.95 -21.71 -5.86
C GLY A 233 9.63 -22.49 -5.91
N GLY A 234 9.51 -23.62 -5.21
CA GLY A 234 8.31 -24.48 -5.19
C GLY A 234 7.05 -23.81 -4.63
N LYS A 235 7.19 -22.74 -3.85
CA LYS A 235 6.06 -21.89 -3.40
C LYS A 235 6.15 -20.44 -3.89
N ARG A 236 6.96 -20.16 -4.91
CA ARG A 236 7.23 -18.81 -5.40
C ARG A 236 6.36 -18.47 -6.60
N GLU A 237 5.81 -17.28 -6.61
CA GLU A 237 5.25 -16.63 -7.79
C GLU A 237 6.11 -15.45 -8.22
N LEU A 238 6.39 -15.32 -9.52
CA LEU A 238 7.07 -14.16 -10.09
C LEU A 238 6.10 -13.36 -10.94
N ILE A 239 6.02 -12.04 -10.72
CA ILE A 239 5.43 -11.14 -11.70
C ILE A 239 6.43 -11.03 -12.86
N VAL A 240 6.03 -11.46 -14.06
CA VAL A 240 6.91 -11.49 -15.24
C VAL A 240 6.50 -10.50 -16.34
N TYR A 241 5.28 -9.98 -16.24
CA TYR A 241 4.76 -8.94 -17.12
C TYR A 241 3.82 -8.01 -16.36
N GLY A 242 3.82 -6.74 -16.76
CA GLY A 242 2.80 -5.77 -16.35
C GLY A 242 3.39 -4.46 -15.88
N ARG A 243 2.54 -3.43 -15.79
CA ARG A 243 2.97 -2.10 -15.38
C ARG A 243 3.00 -2.00 -13.85
N MET A 244 4.19 -1.88 -13.27
CA MET A 244 4.36 -1.80 -11.82
C MET A 244 3.88 -0.45 -11.28
N ARG A 245 3.27 -0.43 -10.10
CA ARG A 245 2.90 0.81 -9.40
C ARG A 245 4.15 1.44 -8.78
N LEU A 246 4.38 2.73 -9.02
CA LEU A 246 5.47 3.49 -8.41
C LEU A 246 5.07 4.14 -7.07
N MET A 247 3.84 4.65 -6.98
CA MET A 247 3.35 5.30 -5.76
C MET A 247 1.83 5.20 -5.64
N SER A 248 1.36 5.30 -4.40
CA SER A 248 -0.07 5.45 -4.07
C SER A 248 -0.31 6.81 -3.40
N LEU A 249 -1.35 7.51 -3.84
CA LEU A 249 -1.70 8.85 -3.39
C LEU A 249 -3.17 8.86 -2.94
N ARG A 250 -3.47 9.45 -1.78
CA ARG A 250 -4.85 9.87 -1.47
C ARG A 250 -5.21 11.19 -2.16
N HIS A 251 -4.22 11.95 -2.59
CA HIS A 251 -4.40 13.21 -3.30
C HIS A 251 -4.60 12.94 -4.80
N CYS A 252 -5.82 13.14 -5.28
CA CYS A 252 -6.15 12.98 -6.70
C CYS A 252 -5.90 14.31 -7.43
N PRO A 253 -5.13 14.35 -8.54
CA PRO A 253 -4.87 15.59 -9.29
C PRO A 253 -6.15 16.31 -9.75
N ILE A 254 -7.13 15.56 -10.25
CA ILE A 254 -8.43 16.12 -10.68
C ILE A 254 -9.15 16.79 -9.49
N ARG A 255 -9.17 16.12 -8.32
CA ARG A 255 -9.82 16.67 -7.12
C ARG A 255 -9.03 17.86 -6.55
N ALA A 256 -7.70 17.82 -6.60
CA ALA A 256 -6.85 18.91 -6.15
C ALA A 256 -7.16 20.21 -6.93
N GLN A 257 -7.42 20.09 -8.23
CA GLN A 257 -7.80 21.22 -9.07
C GLN A 257 -9.25 21.69 -8.84
N LEU A 258 -10.21 20.76 -8.71
CA LEU A 258 -11.64 21.09 -8.68
C LEU A 258 -12.21 21.28 -7.27
N GLY A 259 -11.44 20.95 -6.22
CA GLY A 259 -11.88 20.96 -4.84
C GLY A 259 -12.92 19.88 -4.50
N GLY A 260 -13.22 19.78 -3.20
CA GLY A 260 -14.22 18.86 -2.64
C GLY A 260 -13.65 17.86 -1.63
N ARG A 261 -14.54 17.29 -0.80
CA ARG A 261 -14.18 16.28 0.19
C ARG A 261 -13.75 14.98 -0.47
N HIS A 262 -12.82 14.27 0.16
CA HIS A 262 -12.24 13.03 -0.37
C HIS A 262 -13.22 11.86 -0.33
N ASP A 263 -13.90 11.68 0.80
CA ASP A 263 -14.87 10.64 1.09
C ASP A 263 -16.13 10.74 0.23
N ALA A 264 -16.55 11.94 -0.15
CA ALA A 264 -17.71 12.20 -1.00
C ALA A 264 -17.37 12.40 -2.50
N CYS A 265 -16.15 12.07 -2.93
CA CYS A 265 -15.70 12.38 -4.29
C CYS A 265 -16.26 11.40 -5.34
N ALA A 266 -17.17 11.88 -6.20
CA ALA A 266 -17.77 11.12 -7.31
C ALA A 266 -17.34 11.60 -8.72
N ARG A 267 -16.23 12.35 -8.84
CA ARG A 267 -15.81 13.02 -10.10
C ARG A 267 -15.57 12.09 -11.29
N CYS A 268 -15.29 10.81 -11.03
CA CYS A 268 -15.06 9.79 -12.07
C CYS A 268 -16.28 8.87 -12.27
N ASP A 269 -17.36 9.08 -11.52
CA ASP A 269 -18.54 8.23 -11.56
C ASP A 269 -19.54 8.79 -12.57
N GLY A 270 -20.18 7.92 -13.36
CA GLY A 270 -21.16 8.32 -14.38
C GLY A 270 -20.60 9.13 -15.57
N VAL A 271 -19.29 9.39 -15.60
CA VAL A 271 -18.63 10.08 -16.72
C VAL A 271 -18.04 9.11 -17.74
N PRO A 272 -17.92 9.53 -19.01
CA PRO A 272 -17.22 8.76 -20.04
C PRO A 272 -15.77 8.39 -19.65
N PRO A 273 -15.25 7.23 -20.08
CA PRO A 273 -13.92 6.74 -19.70
C PRO A 273 -12.77 7.74 -19.89
N GLU A 274 -12.81 8.53 -20.96
CA GLU A 274 -11.81 9.55 -21.31
C GLU A 274 -11.75 10.74 -20.33
N LYS A 275 -12.82 10.94 -19.55
CA LYS A 275 -12.88 11.97 -18.49
C LYS A 275 -12.52 11.43 -17.11
N ARG A 276 -12.34 10.11 -16.98
CA ARG A 276 -11.97 9.47 -15.71
C ARG A 276 -10.48 9.61 -15.48
N LEU A 277 -10.08 9.56 -14.21
CA LEU A 277 -8.67 9.55 -13.81
C LEU A 277 -7.82 8.52 -14.58
N ASN A 278 -8.39 7.35 -14.89
CA ASN A 278 -7.72 6.26 -15.60
C ASN A 278 -7.25 6.63 -17.02
N ALA A 279 -7.81 7.67 -17.65
CA ALA A 279 -7.38 8.17 -18.96
C ALA A 279 -6.22 9.18 -18.87
N HIS A 280 -5.87 9.64 -17.66
CA HIS A 280 -4.86 10.67 -17.47
C HIS A 280 -3.48 10.08 -17.12
N ARG A 281 -2.45 10.88 -17.40
CA ARG A 281 -1.04 10.56 -17.18
C ARG A 281 -0.35 11.74 -16.50
N LEU A 282 0.66 11.47 -15.67
CA LEU A 282 1.62 12.48 -15.22
C LEU A 282 2.83 12.42 -16.15
N THR A 283 3.34 13.55 -16.59
CA THR A 283 4.54 13.63 -17.42
C THR A 283 5.64 14.34 -16.65
N ASP A 284 6.83 13.74 -16.58
CA ASP A 284 7.97 14.37 -15.91
C ASP A 284 8.76 15.30 -16.83
N ARG A 285 9.83 15.92 -16.30
CA ARG A 285 10.71 16.82 -17.05
C ARG A 285 11.50 16.14 -18.18
N THR A 286 11.61 14.81 -18.17
CA THR A 286 12.31 14.02 -19.19
C THR A 286 11.37 13.58 -20.33
N GLY A 287 10.07 13.83 -20.19
CA GLY A 287 9.03 13.41 -21.11
C GLY A 287 8.48 12.01 -20.82
N ALA A 288 8.92 11.35 -19.75
CA ALA A 288 8.37 10.05 -19.36
C ALA A 288 6.92 10.22 -18.88
N SER A 289 6.03 9.33 -19.33
CA SER A 289 4.59 9.44 -19.10
C SER A 289 4.05 8.30 -18.25
N PHE A 290 3.53 8.64 -17.08
CA PHE A 290 3.10 7.73 -16.01
C PHE A 290 1.57 7.66 -15.94
N PRO A 291 0.93 6.55 -16.34
CA PRO A 291 -0.51 6.41 -16.23
C PRO A 291 -1.00 6.47 -14.79
N LEU A 292 -2.19 7.03 -14.61
CA LEU A 292 -2.90 7.04 -13.34
C LEU A 292 -3.96 5.95 -13.34
N ARG A 293 -4.13 5.25 -12.22
CA ARG A 293 -5.24 4.32 -11.99
C ARG A 293 -5.96 4.68 -10.71
N ARG A 294 -7.29 4.70 -10.75
CA ARG A 294 -8.12 4.91 -9.55
C ARG A 294 -8.43 3.57 -8.90
N GLN A 295 -8.38 3.53 -7.58
CA GLN A 295 -8.97 2.47 -6.76
C GLN A 295 -10.04 3.10 -5.87
N LYS A 296 -11.32 2.90 -6.20
CA LYS A 296 -12.46 3.48 -5.49
C LYS A 296 -12.87 2.61 -4.31
N SER A 297 -13.20 3.26 -3.20
CA SER A 297 -13.76 2.65 -1.99
C SER A 297 -14.71 3.63 -1.30
N ALA A 298 -15.47 3.16 -0.30
CA ALA A 298 -16.36 4.02 0.50
C ALA A 298 -15.63 5.21 1.16
N GLY A 299 -14.36 5.03 1.55
CA GLY A 299 -13.53 6.10 2.14
C GLY A 299 -12.87 7.05 1.13
N GLY A 300 -13.29 7.03 -0.14
CA GLY A 300 -12.66 7.77 -1.23
C GLY A 300 -11.67 6.95 -2.07
N CYS A 301 -11.11 7.59 -3.10
CA CYS A 301 -10.24 6.93 -4.07
C CYS A 301 -8.76 6.96 -3.68
N VAL A 302 -8.07 5.82 -3.74
CA VAL A 302 -6.60 5.79 -3.81
C VAL A 302 -6.17 5.89 -5.27
N VAL A 303 -5.26 6.80 -5.58
CA VAL A 303 -4.67 6.96 -6.91
C VAL A 303 -3.35 6.21 -6.97
N LYS A 304 -3.19 5.33 -7.95
CA LYS A 304 -1.94 4.63 -8.25
C LYS A 304 -1.26 5.32 -9.42
N VAL A 305 -0.04 5.79 -9.22
CA VAL A 305 0.82 6.23 -10.33
C VAL A 305 1.61 5.01 -10.79
N MET A 306 1.41 4.64 -12.04
CA MET A 306 2.02 3.46 -12.64
C MET A 306 3.32 3.84 -13.34
N ASN A 307 4.25 2.88 -13.46
CA ASN A 307 5.51 3.07 -14.18
C ASN A 307 5.26 3.49 -15.62
N SER A 308 6.16 4.27 -16.23
CA SER A 308 6.01 4.81 -17.58
C SER A 308 6.03 3.73 -18.66
N VAL A 309 6.64 2.58 -18.38
CA VAL A 309 6.68 1.40 -19.25
C VAL A 309 6.33 0.13 -18.47
N PRO A 310 5.76 -0.90 -19.12
CA PRO A 310 5.53 -2.19 -18.48
C PRO A 310 6.84 -2.93 -18.19
N MET A 311 6.80 -3.80 -17.20
CA MET A 311 7.82 -4.82 -17.01
C MET A 311 7.61 -5.93 -18.03
N LEU A 312 8.68 -6.42 -18.66
CA LEU A 312 8.65 -7.55 -19.59
C LEU A 312 9.89 -8.42 -19.39
N LEU A 313 9.73 -9.55 -18.70
CA LEU A 313 10.84 -10.45 -18.39
C LEU A 313 11.03 -11.56 -19.42
N LEU A 314 10.06 -11.76 -20.31
CA LEU A 314 10.08 -12.85 -21.29
C LEU A 314 11.33 -12.84 -22.19
N ARG A 315 11.90 -11.65 -22.46
CA ARG A 315 13.16 -11.48 -23.22
C ARG A 315 14.31 -12.29 -22.64
N HIS A 316 14.36 -12.37 -21.32
CA HIS A 316 15.42 -13.01 -20.54
C HIS A 316 14.89 -14.18 -19.69
N MET A 317 13.84 -14.87 -20.16
CA MET A 317 13.19 -15.97 -19.43
C MET A 317 14.17 -17.02 -18.88
N GLY A 318 15.22 -17.37 -19.63
CA GLY A 318 16.23 -18.35 -19.20
C GLY A 318 17.11 -17.92 -18.01
N ARG A 319 17.07 -16.63 -17.64
CA ARG A 319 17.79 -16.09 -16.48
C ARG A 319 16.90 -15.93 -15.25
N LEU A 320 15.61 -16.22 -15.36
CA LEU A 320 14.67 -16.08 -14.26
C LEU A 320 14.92 -17.12 -13.16
N PRO A 321 14.73 -16.77 -11.88
CA PRO A 321 14.66 -17.75 -10.81
C PRO A 321 13.53 -18.75 -11.07
N ALA A 322 13.70 -19.99 -10.61
CA ALA A 322 12.64 -20.97 -10.63
C ALA A 322 11.44 -20.48 -9.79
N ALA A 323 10.23 -20.74 -10.28
CA ALA A 323 8.98 -20.32 -9.66
C ALA A 323 7.86 -21.32 -9.97
N ALA A 324 6.97 -21.54 -9.02
CA ALA A 324 5.76 -22.35 -9.18
C ALA A 324 4.73 -21.66 -10.07
N SER A 325 4.74 -20.33 -10.12
CA SER A 325 3.84 -19.55 -10.96
C SER A 325 4.52 -18.32 -11.56
N TRP A 326 4.10 -17.97 -12.77
CA TRP A 326 4.33 -16.68 -13.40
C TRP A 326 3.03 -15.90 -13.43
N ARG A 327 3.06 -14.63 -13.00
CA ARG A 327 1.91 -13.74 -13.00
C ARG A 327 2.06 -12.65 -14.04
N LEU A 328 1.04 -12.48 -14.87
CA LEU A 328 0.89 -11.37 -15.81
C LEU A 328 -0.10 -10.38 -15.21
N VAL A 329 0.29 -9.12 -15.04
CA VAL A 329 -0.59 -8.07 -14.51
C VAL A 329 -1.06 -7.18 -15.67
N LEU A 330 -2.32 -7.34 -16.05
CA LEU A 330 -2.96 -6.59 -17.13
C LEU A 330 -3.76 -5.42 -16.55
N THR A 331 -3.55 -4.22 -17.07
CA THR A 331 -4.15 -2.98 -16.57
C THR A 331 -4.77 -2.11 -17.66
N ASP A 332 -3.99 -1.77 -18.67
CA ASP A 332 -4.33 -0.79 -19.72
C ASP A 332 -4.17 -1.36 -21.13
N GLU A 333 -3.82 -2.65 -21.23
CA GLU A 333 -3.81 -3.40 -22.48
C GLU A 333 -5.21 -3.48 -23.09
N ASP A 334 -5.25 -3.31 -24.41
CA ASP A 334 -6.41 -3.68 -25.22
C ASP A 334 -6.53 -5.21 -25.36
N GLU A 335 -7.64 -5.67 -25.93
CA GLU A 335 -7.95 -7.09 -26.04
C GLU A 335 -6.90 -7.88 -26.84
N ALA A 336 -6.48 -7.34 -27.98
CA ALA A 336 -5.49 -7.99 -28.85
C ALA A 336 -4.14 -8.10 -28.14
N ARG A 337 -3.71 -7.03 -27.46
CA ARG A 337 -2.48 -6.98 -26.68
C ARG A 337 -2.51 -7.95 -25.51
N ALA A 338 -3.59 -7.94 -24.74
CA ALA A 338 -3.78 -8.86 -23.62
C ALA A 338 -3.67 -10.32 -24.09
N ALA A 339 -4.34 -10.65 -25.19
CA ALA A 339 -4.33 -11.98 -25.76
C ALA A 339 -2.94 -12.41 -26.26
N ASP A 340 -2.21 -11.52 -26.96
CA ASP A 340 -0.84 -11.77 -27.42
C ASP A 340 0.12 -11.98 -26.25
N VAL A 341 0.05 -11.14 -25.21
CA VAL A 341 0.88 -11.29 -24.01
C VAL A 341 0.64 -12.65 -23.36
N VAL A 342 -0.62 -13.06 -23.15
CA VAL A 342 -0.92 -14.35 -22.50
C VAL A 342 -0.43 -15.52 -23.35
N ARG A 343 -0.72 -15.54 -24.67
CA ARG A 343 -0.29 -16.62 -25.57
C ARG A 343 1.23 -16.75 -25.64
N LEU A 344 1.95 -15.64 -25.75
CA LEU A 344 3.42 -15.67 -25.81
C LEU A 344 4.04 -16.26 -24.54
N HIS A 345 3.50 -15.92 -23.37
CA HIS A 345 3.98 -16.50 -22.11
C HIS A 345 3.59 -17.98 -21.96
N ARG A 346 2.40 -18.38 -22.44
CA ARG A 346 1.99 -19.79 -22.49
C ARG A 346 2.93 -20.61 -23.37
N MET A 347 3.14 -20.18 -24.62
CA MET A 347 4.08 -20.82 -25.55
C MET A 347 5.48 -20.96 -24.93
N ALA A 348 5.96 -19.92 -24.26
CA ALA A 348 7.27 -19.96 -23.59
C ALA A 348 7.34 -20.98 -22.43
N LEU A 349 6.27 -21.14 -21.65
CA LEU A 349 6.19 -22.14 -20.59
C LEU A 349 6.08 -23.57 -21.13
N ASP A 350 5.39 -23.73 -22.26
CA ASP A 350 5.20 -25.04 -22.92
C ASP A 350 6.42 -25.44 -23.77
N GLY A 351 7.43 -24.57 -23.89
CA GLY A 351 8.64 -24.80 -24.67
C GLY A 351 8.44 -24.64 -26.18
N GLU A 352 7.33 -24.03 -26.60
CA GLU A 352 7.01 -23.78 -28.00
C GLU A 352 7.81 -22.58 -28.56
N PRO A 353 8.20 -22.61 -29.85
CA PRO A 353 8.87 -21.48 -30.49
C PRO A 353 7.93 -20.26 -30.60
N PHE A 354 8.21 -19.19 -29.86
CA PHE A 354 7.43 -17.95 -29.93
C PHE A 354 8.20 -16.76 -30.51
N ARG A 355 9.53 -16.83 -30.56
CA ARG A 355 10.41 -15.70 -30.92
C ARG A 355 10.32 -15.27 -32.38
N ASP A 356 9.88 -16.15 -33.27
CA ASP A 356 9.70 -15.84 -34.69
C ASP A 356 8.32 -15.26 -35.00
N SER A 357 7.40 -15.23 -34.03
CA SER A 357 6.04 -14.73 -34.23
C SER A 357 6.00 -13.21 -34.37
N ASP A 358 5.08 -12.71 -35.19
CA ASP A 358 4.86 -11.26 -35.31
C ASP A 358 4.36 -10.63 -34.01
N ALA A 359 3.62 -11.39 -33.20
CA ALA A 359 3.22 -10.96 -31.86
C ALA A 359 4.43 -10.68 -30.96
N TRP A 360 5.42 -11.57 -30.96
CA TRP A 360 6.66 -11.36 -30.23
C TRP A 360 7.45 -10.16 -30.77
N ARG A 361 7.61 -10.05 -32.08
CA ARG A 361 8.31 -8.92 -32.70
C ARG A 361 7.69 -7.57 -32.32
N ARG A 362 6.35 -7.49 -32.24
CA ARG A 362 5.67 -6.29 -31.75
C ARG A 362 5.98 -6.02 -30.27
N LEU A 363 5.82 -7.04 -29.42
CA LEU A 363 5.98 -6.90 -27.97
C LEU A 363 7.44 -6.61 -27.55
N GLU A 364 8.43 -7.24 -28.18
CA GLU A 364 9.85 -7.05 -27.86
C GLU A 364 10.37 -5.67 -28.30
N ASN A 365 9.79 -5.06 -29.33
CA ASN A 365 10.21 -3.73 -29.78
C ASN A 365 9.60 -2.59 -28.96
N GLU A 366 8.67 -2.88 -28.05
CA GLU A 366 8.09 -1.84 -27.20
C GLU A 366 9.02 -1.43 -26.04
N PRO A 367 8.94 -0.15 -25.63
CA PRO A 367 9.59 0.31 -24.41
C PRO A 367 9.12 -0.53 -23.22
N SER A 368 10.06 -1.16 -22.53
CA SER A 368 9.80 -1.96 -21.33
C SER A 368 10.97 -1.88 -20.36
N THR A 369 10.75 -2.34 -19.14
CA THR A 369 11.78 -2.49 -18.12
C THR A 369 11.89 -3.95 -17.67
N THR A 370 13.03 -4.32 -17.11
CA THR A 370 13.22 -5.60 -16.43
C THR A 370 13.11 -5.47 -14.91
N GLY A 371 12.71 -4.30 -14.42
CA GLY A 371 12.67 -3.99 -12.99
C GLY A 371 14.07 -4.09 -12.36
N HIS A 372 14.16 -4.80 -11.25
CA HIS A 372 15.40 -5.00 -10.51
C HIS A 372 16.06 -6.36 -10.78
N TYR A 373 15.38 -7.27 -11.51
CA TYR A 373 15.83 -8.66 -11.72
C TYR A 373 17.27 -8.78 -12.20
N PHE A 374 17.69 -7.89 -13.11
CA PHE A 374 19.02 -7.95 -13.73
C PHE A 374 19.93 -6.78 -13.32
N ARG A 375 19.60 -6.05 -12.25
CA ARG A 375 20.51 -5.04 -11.68
C ARG A 375 21.60 -5.72 -10.86
N GLY A 376 22.83 -5.22 -10.95
CA GLY A 376 23.98 -5.78 -10.25
C GLY A 376 24.42 -7.16 -10.76
N VAL A 377 23.94 -7.57 -11.95
CA VAL A 377 24.43 -8.76 -12.65
C VAL A 377 25.53 -8.29 -13.60
N GLU A 378 26.76 -8.26 -13.09
CA GLU A 378 27.97 -8.30 -13.93
C GLU A 378 28.12 -9.68 -14.58
#